data_AF-A0A800BTS4-F1
#
_entry.id   AF-A0A800BTS4-F1
#
_cell.length_a   1.000
_cell.length_b   1.000
_cell.length_c   1.000
_cell.angle_alpha   90.00
_cell.angle_beta   90.00
_cell.angle_gamma   90.00
#
_symmetry.space_group_name_H-M   'P 1'
#
loop_
_entity.id
_entity.type
_entity.pdbx_description
1 polymer ?
#
loop_
_entity_poly.entity_id
_entity_poly.type
_entity_poly.pdbx_seq_one_letter_code
_entity_poly.pdbx_strand_id
1 'polypeptide(L)' 'MSHLGPVELLIILTIVMIIFGVGRLPEIGAALGKAIRELRQATSEEVVKEKKSE' A
#
# COMPACT_ATOMS: atom_id res chain seq x y z
N MET A 1 -16.16 4.48 25.13
CA MET A 1 -16.19 4.40 23.65
C MET A 1 -14.95 3.67 23.21
N SER A 2 -15.16 2.52 22.56
CA SER A 2 -14.17 1.52 22.17
C SER A 2 -13.12 2.12 21.23
N HIS A 3 -11.96 2.44 21.80
CA HIS A 3 -10.77 2.72 21.01
C HIS A 3 -10.18 1.36 20.66
N LEU A 4 -10.28 0.96 19.39
CA LEU A 4 -9.46 -0.13 18.87
C LEU A 4 -8.01 0.24 19.12
N GLY A 5 -7.49 -0.26 20.24
CA GLY A 5 -6.17 0.09 20.69
C GLY A 5 -5.13 -0.50 19.75
N PRO A 6 -3.89 0.02 19.76
CA PRO A 6 -2.79 -0.56 19.00
C PRO A 6 -2.64 -2.08 19.25
N VAL A 7 -2.96 -2.54 20.46
CA VAL A 7 -2.95 -3.96 20.85
C VAL A 7 -4.01 -4.78 20.11
N GLU A 8 -5.23 -4.27 19.98
CA GLU A 8 -6.34 -4.99 19.35
C GLU A 8 -6.13 -5.13 17.84
N LEU A 9 -5.61 -4.07 17.21
CA LEU A 9 -5.14 -4.12 15.81
C LEU A 9 -4.02 -5.15 15.62
N LEU A 10 -3.08 -5.25 16.57
CA LEU A 10 -1.97 -6.19 16.50
C LEU A 10 -2.43 -7.65 16.64
N ILE A 11 -3.44 -7.92 17.47
CA ILE A 11 -4.08 -9.24 17.58
C ILE A 11 -4.74 -9.63 16.24
N ILE A 12 -5.53 -8.73 15.65
CA ILE A 12 -6.18 -8.96 14.35
C ILE A 12 -5.12 -9.21 13.27
N LEU A 13 -4.07 -8.39 13.23
CA LEU A 13 -2.95 -8.56 12.30
C LEU A 13 -2.29 -9.94 12.46
N THR A 14 -2.12 -10.40 13.70
CA THR A 14 -1.52 -11.71 13.99
C THR A 14 -2.38 -12.85 13.47
N ILE A 15 -3.71 -12.78 13.65
CA ILE A 15 -4.65 -13.78 13.11
C ILE A 15 -4.57 -13.82 11.58
N VAL A 16 -4.59 -12.64 10.95
CA VAL A 16 -4.44 -12.50 9.49
C VAL A 16 -3.10 -13.08 9.02
N MET A 17 -2.01 -12.83 9.75
CA MET A 17 -0.70 -13.41 9.48
C MET A 17 -0.66 -14.94 9.61
N ILE A 18 -1.42 -15.54 10.51
CA ILE A 18 -1.50 -17.01 10.63
C ILE A 18 -2.21 -17.60 9.41
N ILE A 19 -3.29 -16.96 8.93
CA ILE A 19 -4.07 -17.42 7.78
C ILE A 19 -3.27 -17.27 6.48
N PHE A 20 -2.68 -16.09 6.24
CA PHE A 20 -1.96 -15.80 5.00
C PHE A 20 -0.48 -16.21 5.05
N GLY A 21 0.11 -16.35 6.23
CA GLY A 21 1.53 -16.52 6.45
C GLY A 21 2.30 -15.20 6.47
N VAL A 22 3.28 -15.09 7.37
CA VAL A 22 4.12 -13.88 7.53
C VAL A 22 4.92 -13.49 6.28
N GLY A 23 5.21 -14.45 5.40
CA GLY A 23 5.95 -14.24 4.15
C GLY A 23 5.12 -13.61 3.02
N ARG A 24 3.78 -13.69 3.07
CA ARG A 24 2.92 -13.15 2.01
C ARG A 24 2.71 -11.64 2.10
N LEU A 25 2.76 -11.08 3.29
CA LEU A 25 2.65 -9.62 3.52
C LEU A 25 3.70 -8.80 2.75
N PRO A 26 5.01 -9.10 2.81
CA PRO A 26 6.01 -8.35 2.07
C PRO A 26 5.90 -8.53 0.55
N GLU A 27 5.47 -9.71 0.08
CA GLU A 27 5.26 -10.00 -1.35
C GLU A 27 4.12 -9.13 -1.92
N ILE A 28 2.98 -9.09 -1.21
CA ILE A 28 1.82 -8.24 -1.57
C ILE A 28 2.19 -6.76 -1.45
N GLY A 29 2.89 -6.37 -0.39
CA GLY A 29 3.35 -4.98 -0.20
C GLY A 29 4.31 -4.51 -1.30
N ALA A 30 5.22 -5.38 -1.75
CA ALA A 30 6.13 -5.06 -2.85
C ALA A 30 5.38 -4.89 -4.18
N ALA A 31 4.42 -5.76 -4.48
CA ALA A 31 3.58 -5.65 -5.68
C ALA A 31 2.73 -4.38 -5.67
N LEU A 32 2.06 -4.08 -4.55
CA LEU A 32 1.28 -2.85 -4.38
C LEU A 32 2.16 -1.60 -4.45
N GLY A 33 3.33 -1.62 -3.81
CA GLY A 33 4.27 -0.51 -3.83
C GLY A 33 4.79 -0.21 -5.23
N LYS A 34 5.08 -1.25 -6.02
CA LYS A 34 5.44 -1.12 -7.44
C LYS A 34 4.30 -0.50 -8.24
N ALA A 35 3.07 -0.99 -8.08
CA ALA A 35 1.89 -0.45 -8.76
C ALA A 35 1.65 1.02 -8.40
N ILE A 36 1.71 1.40 -7.12
CA ILE A 36 1.55 2.80 -6.67
C ILE A 36 2.65 3.69 -7.26
N ARG A 37 3.89 3.19 -7.34
CA ARG A 37 5.01 3.94 -7.93
C ARG A 37 4.79 4.21 -9.41
N GLU A 38 4.37 3.20 -10.16
CA GLU A 38 4.05 3.33 -11.59
C GLU A 38 2.86 4.27 -11.80
N LEU A 39 1.82 4.16 -10.99
CA LEU A 39 0.62 5.01 -11.04
C LEU A 39 0.98 6.47 -10.77
N ARG A 40 1.83 6.73 -9.75
CA ARG A 40 2.33 8.06 -9.43
C ARG A 40 3.19 8.65 -10.57
N GLN A 41 4.00 7.82 -11.24
CA GLN A 41 4.84 8.26 -12.36
C GLN A 41 3.97 8.64 -13.57
N ALA A 42 3.02 7.80 -13.97
CA ALA A 42 2.12 8.06 -15.09
C ALA A 42 1.32 9.37 -14.87
N THR A 43 0.74 9.55 -13.69
CA THR A 43 0.03 10.80 -13.34
C THR A 43 0.97 12.01 -13.31
N SER A 44 2.22 11.87 -12.87
CA SER A 44 3.17 12.99 -12.85
C SER A 44 3.69 13.35 -14.24
N GLU A 45 3.87 12.37 -15.13
CA GLU A 45 4.34 12.59 -16.50
C GLU A 45 3.27 13.21 -17.39
N GLU A 46 1.99 12.89 -17.19
CA GLU A 46 0.87 13.60 -17.84
C GLU A 46 0.87 15.09 -17.46
N VAL A 47 1.06 15.42 -16.18
CA VAL A 47 1.14 16.82 -15.70
C VAL A 47 2.32 17.58 -16.31
N VAL A 48 3.43 16.90 -16.63
CA VAL A 48 4.62 17.52 -17.23
C VAL A 48 4.47 17.73 -18.74
N LYS A 49 3.75 16.86 -19.46
CA LYS A 49 3.53 17.00 -20.90
C LYS A 49 2.59 18.15 -21.27
N GLU A 50 1.63 18.48 -20.41
CA GLU A 50 0.68 19.57 -20.66
C GLU A 50 1.35 20.96 -20.62
N LYS A 51 2.36 21.14 -19.77
CA LYS A 51 3.09 22.42 -19.62
C LYS A 51 4.08 22.77 -20.73
N LYS A 52 4.36 21.86 -21.67
CA LYS A 52 5.35 22.10 -22.74
C LYS A 52 4.71 22.49 -24.09
N SER A 53 3.38 22.60 -24.13
CA SER A 53 2.63 22.85 -25.37
C SER A 53 1.96 24.23 -25.42
N GLU A 54 2.25 25.11 -24.46
CA GLU A 54 1.83 26.52 -24.45
C GLU A 54 3.05 27.45 -24.62
#